data_AF-A0A971QIT5-F1
#
_entry.id   AF-A0A971QIT5-F1
#
_cell.length_a   1.000
_cell.length_b   1.000
_cell.length_c   1.000
_cell.angle_alpha   90.00
_cell.angle_beta   90.00
_cell.angle_gamma   90.00
#
_symmetry.space_group_name_H-M   'P 1'
#
loop_
_entity.id
_entity.type
_entity.pdbx_description
1 polymer ?
#
loop_
_entity_poly.entity_id
_entity_poly.type
_entity_poly.pdbx_seq_one_letter_code
_entity_poly.pdbx_strand_id
1 'polypeptide(L)'
;MRRFWVSLILLGTAAKASAGLLSPLYDEVEANGARMYAVRPFYSSVETDERWEKDYLWPLYVRKGFKDETYVRFFALGWHNDFSSDEGRERTWLLPIYFQGRAADGENYFALFPLGGHLRDFFGRDRIDFALFPLWARSQVNEVKTTSVLWPIYSRTQGDGVDRFRVWPFYGESTLEGSYQKKFVLWPIYSSVEYTNPGNPGGGFILFPLYGHVQTEKGDNRWVLPPFFRFAEGGDQRIINAPWPFIQLSDGRVYKRYLWPLYGKKQAGSTTRQFWLWPVIWDSKTELNDRTQERFNVMPFFYSEKEVLTQTDGDAQVGEAVSNYWKIWPLMSWDRREESSRFRLLDLWPMRETDGVERNWAPLWTLYSRLENDGGVQHRLLWGIYEQEKDIGNSEWSLLKGLVKYKKTERGSSFRLLFIRFGNSEK
;
A
#
# COMPACT_ATOMS: atom_id res chain seq x y z
N MET A 1 6.19 -8.60 -3.33
CA MET A 1 6.42 -8.82 -4.78
C MET A 1 5.64 -10.02 -5.34
N ARG A 2 5.52 -11.18 -4.66
CA ARG A 2 4.77 -12.36 -5.17
C ARG A 2 3.26 -12.20 -5.48
N ARG A 3 2.57 -11.19 -4.94
CA ARG A 3 1.13 -10.92 -5.25
C ARG A 3 0.90 -10.47 -6.70
N PHE A 4 1.88 -9.82 -7.31
CA PHE A 4 1.78 -9.24 -8.65
C PHE A 4 2.04 -10.22 -9.80
N TRP A 5 2.68 -11.36 -9.50
CA TRP A 5 3.10 -12.32 -10.53
C TRP A 5 1.92 -13.01 -11.21
N VAL A 6 0.86 -13.32 -10.46
CA VAL A 6 -0.30 -14.04 -11.00
C VAL A 6 -1.16 -13.13 -11.89
N SER A 7 -1.46 -11.89 -11.47
CA SER A 7 -2.25 -10.95 -12.28
C SER A 7 -1.55 -10.59 -13.59
N LEU A 8 -0.22 -10.37 -13.60
CA LEU A 8 0.48 -9.94 -14.81
C LEU A 8 0.69 -11.10 -15.81
N ILE A 9 0.98 -12.31 -15.34
CA ILE A 9 1.08 -13.51 -16.19
C ILE A 9 -0.29 -13.86 -16.77
N LEU A 10 -1.37 -13.73 -15.97
CA LEU A 10 -2.73 -13.90 -16.45
C LEU A 10 -3.16 -12.78 -17.41
N LEU A 11 -2.72 -11.53 -17.23
CA LEU A 11 -3.00 -10.43 -18.16
C LEU A 11 -2.23 -10.56 -19.48
N GLY A 12 -0.99 -11.08 -19.44
CA GLY A 12 -0.19 -11.39 -20.63
C GLY A 12 -0.76 -12.58 -21.42
N THR A 13 -1.35 -13.56 -20.72
CA THR A 13 -2.02 -14.72 -21.35
C THR A 13 -3.48 -14.45 -21.72
N ALA A 14 -4.17 -13.53 -21.03
CA ALA A 14 -5.49 -13.00 -21.42
C ALA A 14 -5.47 -12.39 -22.82
N ALA A 15 -4.32 -11.85 -23.21
CA ALA A 15 -4.12 -11.32 -24.55
C ALA A 15 -4.24 -12.41 -25.63
N LYS A 16 -3.90 -13.67 -25.34
CA LYS A 16 -4.12 -14.83 -26.24
C LYS A 16 -5.55 -15.39 -26.17
N ALA A 17 -6.29 -15.19 -25.09
CA ALA A 17 -7.50 -15.98 -24.80
C ALA A 17 -8.86 -15.34 -25.21
N SER A 18 -8.96 -14.03 -25.43
CA SER A 18 -10.26 -13.39 -25.73
C SER A 18 -10.32 -12.63 -27.07
N ALA A 19 -10.13 -13.35 -28.18
CA ALA A 19 -10.47 -12.88 -29.54
C ALA A 19 -12.01 -12.99 -29.81
N GLY A 20 -12.83 -12.48 -28.89
CA GLY A 20 -14.29 -12.59 -28.94
C GLY A 20 -15.01 -11.24 -28.98
N LEU A 21 -16.26 -11.23 -29.44
CA LEU A 21 -17.07 -10.01 -29.58
C LEU A 21 -17.29 -9.25 -28.25
N LEU A 22 -17.08 -9.94 -27.12
CA LEU A 22 -17.30 -9.45 -25.76
C LEU A 22 -16.00 -9.12 -25.00
N SER A 23 -14.84 -9.12 -25.67
CA SER A 23 -13.50 -8.99 -25.07
C SER A 23 -13.33 -7.95 -23.93
N PRO A 24 -13.89 -6.71 -23.97
CA PRO A 24 -13.74 -5.80 -22.84
C PRO A 24 -14.64 -6.13 -21.64
N LEU A 25 -15.73 -6.86 -21.86
CA LEU A 25 -16.72 -7.20 -20.85
C LEU A 25 -16.51 -8.62 -20.29
N TYR A 26 -16.02 -9.54 -21.11
CA TYR A 26 -15.86 -10.96 -20.78
C TYR A 26 -14.44 -11.41 -21.07
N ASP A 27 -13.85 -12.14 -20.13
CA ASP A 27 -12.54 -12.76 -20.30
C ASP A 27 -12.42 -14.00 -19.43
N GLU A 28 -11.87 -15.07 -19.99
CA GLU A 28 -11.62 -16.34 -19.32
C GLU A 28 -10.26 -16.85 -19.78
N VAL A 29 -9.38 -17.11 -18.83
CA VAL A 29 -7.97 -17.41 -19.07
C VAL A 29 -7.54 -18.49 -18.11
N GLU A 30 -6.81 -19.48 -18.61
CA GLU A 30 -6.18 -20.50 -17.81
C GLU A 30 -4.71 -20.59 -18.22
N ALA A 31 -3.80 -20.36 -17.28
CA ALA A 31 -2.37 -20.39 -17.53
C ALA A 31 -1.60 -20.69 -16.24
N ASN A 32 -0.59 -21.57 -16.33
CA ASN A 32 0.37 -21.86 -15.25
C ASN A 32 -0.30 -22.22 -13.90
N GLY A 33 -1.36 -23.05 -13.92
CA GLY A 33 -2.10 -23.45 -12.71
C GLY A 33 -2.99 -22.34 -12.12
N ALA A 34 -3.13 -21.22 -12.85
CA ALA A 34 -4.00 -20.13 -12.46
C ALA A 34 -5.16 -19.97 -13.45
N ARG A 35 -6.36 -19.79 -12.92
CA ARG A 35 -7.59 -19.55 -13.69
C ARG A 35 -8.12 -18.16 -13.38
N MET A 36 -8.43 -17.40 -14.41
CA MET A 36 -9.11 -16.12 -14.33
C MET A 36 -10.42 -16.15 -15.09
N TYR A 37 -11.44 -15.54 -14.49
CA TYR A 37 -12.75 -15.33 -15.09
C TYR A 37 -13.22 -13.92 -14.76
N ALA A 38 -13.74 -13.17 -15.73
CA ALA A 38 -14.22 -11.81 -15.48
C ALA A 38 -15.45 -11.47 -16.35
N VAL A 39 -16.47 -10.93 -15.71
CA VAL A 39 -17.64 -10.26 -16.29
C VAL A 39 -17.64 -8.82 -15.79
N ARG A 40 -16.96 -7.95 -16.52
CA ARG A 40 -16.61 -6.59 -16.08
C ARG A 40 -17.77 -5.61 -16.22
N PRO A 41 -17.90 -4.62 -15.31
CA PRO A 41 -17.16 -4.45 -14.05
C PRO A 41 -17.81 -5.20 -12.87
N PHE A 42 -18.78 -6.08 -13.13
CA PHE A 42 -19.66 -6.67 -12.11
C PHE A 42 -19.00 -7.75 -11.28
N TYR A 43 -18.21 -8.62 -11.90
CA TYR A 43 -17.61 -9.78 -11.26
C TYR A 43 -16.25 -10.12 -11.86
N SER A 44 -15.28 -10.48 -11.03
CA SER A 44 -14.11 -11.23 -11.48
C SER A 44 -13.68 -12.26 -10.43
N SER A 45 -13.05 -13.33 -10.88
CA SER A 45 -12.50 -14.42 -10.07
C SER A 45 -11.12 -14.75 -10.58
N VAL A 46 -10.15 -14.85 -9.68
CA VAL A 46 -8.82 -15.39 -9.94
C VAL A 46 -8.61 -16.52 -8.94
N GLU A 47 -8.16 -17.67 -9.42
CA GLU A 47 -7.93 -18.87 -8.62
C GLU A 47 -6.59 -19.49 -9.00
N THR A 48 -5.89 -20.00 -8.01
CA THR A 48 -4.61 -20.72 -8.07
C THR A 48 -4.65 -21.82 -7.02
N ASP A 49 -3.72 -22.77 -7.06
CA ASP A 49 -3.69 -23.91 -6.13
C ASP A 49 -3.82 -23.54 -4.65
N GLU A 50 -3.28 -22.39 -4.23
CA GLU A 50 -3.31 -21.96 -2.82
C GLU A 50 -4.17 -20.72 -2.55
N ARG A 51 -4.55 -19.95 -3.59
CA ARG A 51 -5.18 -18.63 -3.44
C ARG A 51 -6.30 -18.41 -4.41
N TRP A 52 -7.34 -17.75 -3.93
CA TRP A 52 -8.41 -17.26 -4.77
C TRP A 52 -8.85 -15.85 -4.36
N GLU A 53 -9.34 -15.08 -5.31
CA GLU A 53 -9.87 -13.73 -5.12
C GLU A 53 -11.06 -13.51 -6.04
N LYS A 54 -12.16 -13.02 -5.47
CA LYS A 54 -13.44 -12.76 -6.11
C LYS A 54 -13.83 -11.31 -5.86
N ASP A 55 -13.94 -10.54 -6.92
CA ASP A 55 -14.42 -9.17 -6.89
C ASP A 55 -15.88 -9.13 -7.32
N TYR A 56 -16.68 -8.33 -6.61
CA TYR A 56 -18.06 -8.02 -6.93
C TYR A 56 -18.19 -6.50 -6.93
N LEU A 57 -18.42 -5.92 -8.11
CA LEU A 57 -18.46 -4.46 -8.33
C LEU A 57 -17.29 -3.77 -7.62
N TRP A 58 -16.05 -4.17 -7.92
CA TRP A 58 -14.87 -3.63 -7.24
C TRP A 58 -14.90 -2.09 -7.23
N PRO A 59 -14.66 -1.43 -6.07
CA PRO A 59 -14.15 -1.97 -4.82
C PRO A 59 -15.22 -2.41 -3.79
N LEU A 60 -16.51 -2.43 -4.15
CA LEU A 60 -17.63 -2.52 -3.20
C LEU A 60 -17.66 -3.83 -2.41
N TYR A 61 -17.35 -4.97 -3.02
CA TYR A 61 -17.27 -6.22 -2.27
C TYR A 61 -16.16 -7.10 -2.86
N VAL A 62 -15.20 -7.47 -2.02
CA VAL A 62 -14.03 -8.26 -2.42
C VAL A 62 -13.90 -9.40 -1.43
N ARG A 63 -13.80 -10.63 -1.93
CA ARG A 63 -13.62 -11.82 -1.11
C ARG A 63 -12.40 -12.58 -1.62
N LYS A 64 -11.45 -12.89 -0.76
CA LYS A 64 -10.22 -13.63 -1.11
C LYS A 64 -9.94 -14.68 -0.06
N GLY A 65 -9.28 -15.76 -0.45
CA GLY A 65 -8.82 -16.80 0.46
C GLY A 65 -7.39 -17.22 0.19
N PHE A 66 -6.75 -17.74 1.23
CA PHE A 66 -5.43 -18.35 1.17
C PHE A 66 -5.42 -19.57 2.09
N LYS A 67 -5.24 -20.76 1.52
CA LYS A 67 -5.45 -22.02 2.25
C LYS A 67 -6.84 -22.01 2.93
N ASP A 68 -6.88 -22.16 4.25
CA ASP A 68 -8.12 -22.17 5.04
C ASP A 68 -8.58 -20.77 5.50
N GLU A 69 -7.80 -19.72 5.25
CA GLU A 69 -8.16 -18.35 5.65
C GLU A 69 -9.06 -17.69 4.61
N THR A 70 -10.09 -16.97 5.07
CA THR A 70 -10.95 -16.15 4.22
C THR A 70 -10.96 -14.69 4.68
N TYR A 71 -10.82 -13.78 3.72
CA TYR A 71 -10.91 -12.34 3.92
C TYR A 71 -11.99 -11.75 3.00
N VAL A 72 -12.92 -11.01 3.58
CA VAL A 72 -13.95 -10.23 2.89
C VAL A 72 -13.73 -8.77 3.22
N ARG A 73 -13.81 -7.90 2.22
CA ARG A 73 -14.02 -6.46 2.38
C ARG A 73 -15.34 -6.11 1.75
N PHE A 74 -16.19 -5.38 2.46
CA PHE A 74 -17.45 -4.86 1.97
C PHE A 74 -17.51 -3.34 2.22
N PHE A 75 -17.88 -2.59 1.21
CA PHE A 75 -17.69 -1.14 1.12
C PHE A 75 -16.23 -0.72 1.40
N ALA A 76 -16.02 0.51 1.87
CA ALA A 76 -14.70 1.04 2.19
C ALA A 76 -14.21 0.71 3.62
N LEU A 77 -15.13 0.44 4.55
CA LEU A 77 -14.86 0.34 6.00
C LEU A 77 -15.33 -0.97 6.65
N GLY A 78 -15.91 -1.87 5.86
CA GLY A 78 -16.37 -3.18 6.32
C GLY A 78 -15.38 -4.27 5.96
N TRP A 79 -15.09 -5.16 6.91
CA TRP A 79 -14.33 -6.37 6.65
C TRP A 79 -14.80 -7.52 7.52
N HIS A 80 -14.64 -8.71 6.97
CA HIS A 80 -14.77 -9.96 7.69
C HIS A 80 -13.52 -10.80 7.45
N ASN A 81 -12.93 -11.34 8.51
CA ASN A 81 -11.81 -12.24 8.45
C ASN A 81 -12.17 -13.52 9.19
N ASP A 82 -12.04 -14.63 8.49
CA ASP A 82 -12.04 -15.97 9.04
C ASP A 82 -10.58 -16.44 9.00
N PHE A 83 -9.96 -16.55 10.18
CA PHE A 83 -8.59 -17.03 10.30
C PHE A 83 -8.60 -18.57 10.23
N SER A 84 -7.42 -19.19 10.07
CA SER A 84 -7.35 -20.64 9.87
C SER A 84 -8.11 -21.43 10.95
N SER A 85 -8.59 -22.62 10.58
CA SER A 85 -9.32 -23.52 11.48
C SER A 85 -8.59 -23.82 12.79
N ASP A 86 -7.25 -23.83 12.76
CA ASP A 86 -6.40 -24.03 13.94
C ASP A 86 -6.47 -22.87 14.95
N GLU A 87 -6.65 -21.63 14.48
CA GLU A 87 -6.79 -20.46 15.36
C GLU A 87 -8.23 -20.31 15.87
N GLY A 88 -9.23 -20.77 15.10
CA GLY A 88 -10.65 -20.64 15.44
C GLY A 88 -11.13 -19.19 15.59
N ARG A 89 -10.32 -18.23 15.14
CA ARG A 89 -10.52 -16.79 15.29
C ARG A 89 -11.34 -16.26 14.11
N GLU A 90 -12.32 -15.44 14.41
CA GLU A 90 -13.14 -14.79 13.38
C GLU A 90 -13.43 -13.34 13.76
N ARG A 91 -13.61 -12.45 12.79
CA ARG A 91 -14.06 -11.08 13.07
C ARG A 91 -14.82 -10.47 11.92
N THR A 92 -15.86 -9.72 12.24
CA THR A 92 -16.66 -8.91 11.33
C THR A 92 -16.76 -7.50 11.89
N TRP A 93 -16.08 -6.55 11.27
CA TRP A 93 -16.10 -5.15 11.69
C TRP A 93 -16.62 -4.25 10.57
N LEU A 94 -17.46 -3.28 10.94
CA LEU A 94 -17.87 -2.17 10.09
C LEU A 94 -17.52 -0.89 10.85
N LEU A 95 -16.35 -0.33 10.54
CA LEU A 95 -15.87 0.83 11.28
C LEU A 95 -16.74 2.07 11.04
N PRO A 96 -16.91 2.92 12.07
CA PRO A 96 -16.54 2.72 13.47
C PRO A 96 -17.67 2.11 14.32
N ILE A 97 -18.75 1.58 13.72
CA ILE A 97 -20.03 1.36 14.41
C ILE A 97 -20.20 -0.06 14.95
N TYR A 98 -19.83 -1.09 14.20
CA TYR A 98 -20.20 -2.47 14.51
C TYR A 98 -18.97 -3.38 14.58
N PHE A 99 -18.92 -4.21 15.60
CA PHE A 99 -17.84 -5.16 15.84
C PHE A 99 -18.38 -6.46 16.39
N GLN A 100 -18.03 -7.58 15.77
CA GLN A 100 -18.37 -8.91 16.23
C GLN A 100 -17.22 -9.86 15.90
N GLY A 101 -17.02 -10.90 16.72
CA GLY A 101 -16.10 -11.98 16.35
C GLY A 101 -15.78 -12.92 17.50
N ARG A 102 -14.77 -13.77 17.26
CA ARG A 102 -14.12 -14.63 18.23
C ARG A 102 -12.63 -14.28 18.31
N ALA A 103 -12.12 -14.12 19.52
CA ALA A 103 -10.73 -13.82 19.79
C ALA A 103 -9.86 -15.09 19.74
N ALA A 104 -8.54 -14.91 19.81
CA ALA A 104 -7.58 -16.03 19.79
C ALA A 104 -7.68 -16.96 21.02
N ASP A 105 -8.23 -16.46 22.14
CA ASP A 105 -8.54 -17.25 23.34
C ASP A 105 -9.87 -18.04 23.21
N GLY A 106 -10.54 -17.97 22.06
CA GLY A 106 -11.82 -18.62 21.79
C GLY A 106 -13.04 -17.84 22.30
N GLU A 107 -12.86 -16.70 22.98
CA GLU A 107 -14.00 -15.93 23.49
C GLU A 107 -14.68 -15.10 22.40
N ASN A 108 -16.01 -15.14 22.40
CA ASN A 108 -16.81 -14.30 21.52
C ASN A 108 -16.93 -12.87 22.06
N TYR A 109 -16.93 -11.90 21.15
CA TYR A 109 -17.09 -10.50 21.48
C TYR A 109 -18.05 -9.77 20.54
N PHE A 110 -18.67 -8.73 21.07
CA PHE A 110 -19.63 -7.90 20.36
C PHE A 110 -19.61 -6.48 20.90
N ALA A 111 -19.60 -5.50 20.01
CA ALA A 111 -19.75 -4.10 20.37
C ALA A 111 -20.48 -3.30 19.30
N LEU A 112 -21.30 -2.37 19.77
CA LEU A 112 -22.01 -1.39 18.97
C LEU A 112 -21.63 0.00 19.47
N PHE A 113 -20.72 0.66 18.76
CA PHE A 113 -20.21 1.97 19.14
C PHE A 113 -21.18 3.09 18.73
N PRO A 114 -21.45 4.08 19.60
CA PRO A 114 -20.89 4.30 20.94
C PRO A 114 -21.70 3.68 22.10
N LEU A 115 -22.74 2.90 21.81
CA LEU A 115 -23.72 2.45 22.81
C LEU A 115 -23.13 1.51 23.87
N GLY A 116 -22.41 0.47 23.45
CA GLY A 116 -21.74 -0.41 24.39
C GLY A 116 -21.29 -1.74 23.79
N GLY A 117 -20.52 -2.45 24.60
CA GLY A 117 -20.06 -3.79 24.32
C GLY A 117 -18.58 -3.97 24.65
N HIS A 118 -18.04 -5.10 24.24
CA HIS A 118 -16.66 -5.48 24.46
C HIS A 118 -15.99 -5.86 23.15
N LEU A 119 -14.78 -5.34 22.96
CA LEU A 119 -13.88 -5.66 21.86
C LEU A 119 -12.75 -6.52 22.40
N ARG A 120 -12.24 -7.41 21.55
CA ARG A 120 -11.03 -8.20 21.81
C ARG A 120 -10.02 -8.01 20.69
N ASP A 121 -8.73 -8.11 21.01
CA ASP A 121 -7.60 -8.00 20.08
C ASP A 121 -7.66 -6.77 19.16
N PHE A 122 -8.05 -5.61 19.71
CA PHE A 122 -8.32 -4.40 18.95
C PHE A 122 -7.23 -3.34 19.18
N PHE A 123 -6.55 -2.91 18.10
CA PHE A 123 -5.49 -1.89 18.13
C PHE A 123 -4.41 -2.15 19.21
N GLY A 124 -3.93 -3.40 19.30
CA GLY A 124 -2.88 -3.80 20.24
C GLY A 124 -3.35 -3.87 21.71
N ARG A 125 -4.66 -3.88 21.95
CA ARG A 125 -5.26 -4.14 23.26
C ARG A 125 -5.96 -5.48 23.26
N ASP A 126 -5.86 -6.19 24.37
CA ASP A 126 -6.45 -7.52 24.52
C ASP A 126 -7.96 -7.41 24.69
N ARG A 127 -8.41 -6.39 25.44
CA ARG A 127 -9.82 -6.14 25.72
C ARG A 127 -10.13 -4.65 25.81
N ILE A 128 -11.27 -4.24 25.25
CA ILE A 128 -11.85 -2.90 25.45
C ILE A 128 -13.34 -3.06 25.74
N ASP A 129 -13.77 -2.70 26.94
CA ASP A 129 -15.17 -2.58 27.29
C ASP A 129 -15.57 -1.11 27.25
N PHE A 130 -16.75 -0.80 26.76
CA PHE A 130 -17.29 0.56 26.86
C PHE A 130 -18.80 0.54 27.02
N ALA A 131 -19.33 1.61 27.60
CA ALA A 131 -20.75 1.84 27.78
C ALA A 131 -21.02 3.32 27.58
N LEU A 132 -21.92 3.65 26.65
CA LEU A 132 -22.28 5.01 26.27
C LEU A 132 -21.05 5.90 26.07
N PHE A 133 -20.12 5.47 25.21
CA PHE A 133 -18.90 6.22 24.95
C PHE A 133 -19.25 7.69 24.57
N PRO A 134 -18.62 8.69 25.19
CA PRO A 134 -17.39 8.63 26.00
C PRO A 134 -17.58 8.47 27.52
N LEU A 135 -18.78 8.18 28.02
CA LEU A 135 -19.07 8.19 29.46
C LEU A 135 -18.22 7.20 30.26
N TRP A 136 -18.08 5.96 29.78
CA TRP A 136 -17.24 4.95 30.41
C TRP A 136 -16.55 4.06 29.38
N ALA A 137 -15.26 3.82 29.60
CA ALA A 137 -14.49 2.83 28.86
C ALA A 137 -13.44 2.19 29.77
N ARG A 138 -13.16 0.92 29.55
CA ARG A 138 -12.09 0.16 30.18
C ARG A 138 -11.28 -0.54 29.11
N SER A 139 -9.96 -0.50 29.19
CA SER A 139 -9.08 -1.23 28.28
C SER A 139 -8.00 -1.98 29.04
N GLN A 140 -7.56 -3.11 28.48
CA GLN A 140 -6.54 -3.97 29.08
C GLN A 140 -5.46 -4.32 28.04
N VAL A 141 -4.20 -4.32 28.51
CA VAL A 141 -3.03 -4.86 27.81
C VAL A 141 -2.21 -5.66 28.83
N ASN A 142 -2.09 -6.96 28.63
CA ASN A 142 -1.58 -7.91 29.63
C ASN A 142 -2.29 -7.68 30.98
N GLU A 143 -1.51 -7.47 32.05
CA GLU A 143 -2.03 -7.16 33.40
C GLU A 143 -2.35 -5.67 33.62
N VAL A 144 -2.08 -4.80 32.64
CA VAL A 144 -2.26 -3.35 32.79
C VAL A 144 -3.68 -2.96 32.39
N LYS A 145 -4.47 -2.55 33.38
CA LYS A 145 -5.88 -2.14 33.23
C LYS A 145 -5.99 -0.63 33.26
N THR A 146 -6.72 -0.06 32.31
CA THR A 146 -7.02 1.38 32.23
C THR A 146 -8.52 1.59 32.28
N THR A 147 -9.00 2.42 33.20
CA THR A 147 -10.40 2.86 33.26
C THR A 147 -10.45 4.34 32.93
N SER A 148 -11.31 4.72 31.99
CA SER A 148 -11.58 6.10 31.60
C SER A 148 -13.05 6.44 31.87
N VAL A 149 -13.27 7.63 32.39
CA VAL A 149 -14.59 8.20 32.64
C VAL A 149 -14.66 9.56 31.95
N LEU A 150 -15.72 9.81 31.20
CA LEU A 150 -15.85 10.99 30.34
C LEU A 150 -14.61 11.17 29.46
N TRP A 151 -14.25 10.15 28.69
CA TRP A 151 -13.04 10.17 27.88
C TRP A 151 -12.97 11.46 27.03
N PRO A 152 -11.85 12.21 27.04
CA PRO A 152 -10.55 11.88 27.63
C PRO A 152 -10.29 12.44 29.05
N ILE A 153 -11.29 13.03 29.72
CA ILE A 153 -11.14 13.81 30.96
C ILE A 153 -10.49 13.01 32.09
N TYR A 154 -11.11 11.93 32.56
CA TYR A 154 -10.55 11.12 33.65
C TYR A 154 -9.99 9.80 33.13
N SER A 155 -8.80 9.42 33.60
CA SER A 155 -8.28 8.06 33.38
C SER A 155 -7.36 7.61 34.51
N ARG A 156 -7.49 6.35 34.92
CA ARG A 156 -6.60 5.66 35.86
C ARG A 156 -6.12 4.36 35.24
N THR A 157 -4.82 4.11 35.30
CA THR A 157 -4.17 2.89 34.78
C THR A 157 -3.36 2.25 35.90
N GLN A 158 -3.55 0.95 36.10
CA GLN A 158 -2.84 0.17 37.12
C GLN A 158 -2.39 -1.16 36.53
N GLY A 159 -1.18 -1.58 36.88
CA GLY A 159 -0.59 -2.88 36.55
C GLY A 159 0.76 -3.04 37.24
N ASP A 160 1.41 -4.18 37.07
CA ASP A 160 2.73 -4.43 37.67
C ASP A 160 3.77 -3.41 37.16
N GLY A 161 4.39 -2.68 38.08
CA GLY A 161 5.30 -1.57 37.79
C GLY A 161 4.70 -0.37 37.02
N VAL A 162 3.37 -0.32 36.80
CA VAL A 162 2.70 0.73 36.02
C VAL A 162 1.60 1.41 36.85
N ASP A 163 1.77 2.71 37.09
CA ASP A 163 0.71 3.57 37.63
C ASP A 163 0.57 4.83 36.78
N ARG A 164 -0.65 5.11 36.30
CA ARG A 164 -0.94 6.35 35.58
C ARG A 164 -2.26 6.93 36.03
N PHE A 165 -2.29 8.24 36.14
CA PHE A 165 -3.48 8.98 36.52
C PHE A 165 -3.55 10.27 35.72
N ARG A 166 -4.74 10.64 35.29
CA ARG A 166 -4.97 11.96 34.70
C ARG A 166 -6.39 12.45 34.93
N VAL A 167 -6.45 13.77 35.07
CA VAL A 167 -7.64 14.60 34.91
C VAL A 167 -7.28 15.64 33.86
N TRP A 168 -7.44 15.29 32.60
CA TRP A 168 -7.13 16.17 31.48
C TRP A 168 -8.16 17.31 31.39
N PRO A 169 -7.74 18.57 31.12
CA PRO A 169 -6.38 19.03 30.84
C PRO A 169 -5.57 19.46 32.08
N PHE A 170 -6.10 19.34 33.29
CA PHE A 170 -5.53 19.97 34.49
C PHE A 170 -4.25 19.31 35.01
N TYR A 171 -4.23 17.99 35.13
CA TYR A 171 -3.12 17.26 35.72
C TYR A 171 -3.04 15.83 35.20
N GLY A 172 -1.84 15.29 35.14
CA GLY A 172 -1.66 13.86 35.03
C GLY A 172 -0.23 13.44 35.31
N GLU A 173 -0.10 12.20 35.75
CA GLU A 173 1.14 11.53 36.11
C GLU A 173 1.17 10.14 35.47
N SER A 174 2.37 9.67 35.15
CA SER A 174 2.60 8.35 34.61
C SER A 174 3.96 7.85 35.08
N THR A 175 3.92 6.78 35.86
CA THR A 175 5.08 6.09 36.40
C THR A 175 5.18 4.72 35.75
N LEU A 176 6.36 4.41 35.24
CA LEU A 176 6.78 3.07 34.86
C LEU A 176 8.06 2.76 35.61
N GLU A 177 7.99 1.79 36.52
CA GLU A 177 9.09 1.40 37.40
C GLU A 177 10.31 0.98 36.58
N GLY A 178 11.50 1.43 37.01
CA GLY A 178 12.77 1.19 36.29
C GLY A 178 12.89 1.86 34.93
N SER A 179 11.94 2.71 34.52
CA SER A 179 11.95 3.37 33.21
C SER A 179 11.79 4.88 33.27
N TYR A 180 10.64 5.39 33.73
CA TYR A 180 10.38 6.82 33.75
C TYR A 180 9.27 7.25 34.71
N GLN A 181 9.31 8.52 35.06
CA GLN A 181 8.22 9.26 35.69
C GLN A 181 7.91 10.49 34.84
N LYS A 182 6.64 10.66 34.48
CA LYS A 182 6.16 11.78 33.65
C LYS A 182 5.04 12.48 34.36
N LYS A 183 4.97 13.81 34.23
CA LYS A 183 3.83 14.60 34.71
C LYS A 183 3.53 15.75 33.77
N PHE A 184 2.29 16.21 33.79
CA PHE A 184 1.88 17.46 33.17
C PHE A 184 0.98 18.26 34.11
N VAL A 185 1.03 19.58 33.97
CA VAL A 185 0.19 20.54 34.69
C VAL A 185 -0.39 21.51 33.66
N LEU A 186 -1.71 21.67 33.66
CA LEU A 186 -2.45 22.54 32.74
C LEU A 186 -2.04 22.32 31.29
N TRP A 187 -2.22 21.11 30.78
CA TRP A 187 -1.84 20.75 29.43
C TRP A 187 -2.38 21.77 28.40
N PRO A 188 -1.55 22.28 27.46
CA PRO A 188 -0.16 21.89 27.18
C PRO A 188 0.92 22.71 27.91
N ILE A 189 0.58 23.59 28.86
CA ILE A 189 1.48 24.61 29.44
C ILE A 189 2.75 23.99 30.04
N TYR A 190 2.63 23.01 30.94
CA TYR A 190 3.80 22.40 31.56
C TYR A 190 3.79 20.88 31.45
N SER A 191 4.91 20.29 31.06
CA SER A 191 5.14 18.85 31.06
C SER A 191 6.58 18.55 31.45
N SER A 192 6.80 17.51 32.24
CA SER A 192 8.14 17.07 32.62
C SER A 192 8.29 15.56 32.58
N VAL A 193 9.53 15.13 32.41
CA VAL A 193 9.92 13.72 32.38
C VAL A 193 11.21 13.53 33.17
N GLU A 194 11.28 12.43 33.89
CA GLU A 194 12.49 11.92 34.53
C GLU A 194 12.64 10.47 34.09
N TYR A 195 13.82 10.12 33.60
CA TYR A 195 14.18 8.79 33.12
C TYR A 195 15.00 8.09 34.20
N THR A 196 14.44 7.02 34.74
CA THR A 196 15.04 6.22 35.83
C THR A 196 15.73 4.97 35.32
N ASN A 197 15.75 4.75 34.00
CA ASN A 197 16.40 3.59 33.39
C ASN A 197 17.94 3.69 33.43
N PRO A 198 18.67 2.62 33.80
CA PRO A 198 20.13 2.65 33.87
C PRO A 198 20.84 2.92 32.54
N GLY A 199 20.19 2.64 31.41
CA GLY A 199 20.84 2.70 30.10
C GLY A 199 20.91 4.10 29.48
N ASN A 200 20.15 5.07 29.98
CA ASN A 200 20.20 6.48 29.54
C ASN A 200 19.43 7.39 30.53
N PRO A 201 19.88 7.51 31.78
CA PRO A 201 19.22 8.36 32.76
C PRO A 201 19.24 9.83 32.31
N GLY A 202 18.33 10.61 32.88
CA GLY A 202 18.18 12.03 32.60
C GLY A 202 16.77 12.53 32.81
N GLY A 203 16.46 13.69 32.27
CA GLY A 203 15.13 14.28 32.43
C GLY A 203 15.01 15.63 31.78
N GLY A 204 13.88 16.27 32.00
CA GLY A 204 13.63 17.60 31.48
C GLY A 204 12.19 18.02 31.54
N PHE A 205 11.92 19.17 30.94
CA PHE A 205 10.60 19.76 30.91
C PHE A 205 10.33 20.53 29.61
N ILE A 206 9.06 20.81 29.38
CA ILE A 206 8.57 21.73 28.36
C ILE A 206 7.58 22.67 29.05
N LEU A 207 7.84 23.96 28.93
CA LEU A 207 6.96 25.05 29.28
C LEU A 207 6.44 25.67 27.98
N PHE A 208 5.33 25.15 27.46
CA PHE A 208 4.72 25.64 26.23
C PHE A 208 4.04 27.00 26.46
N PRO A 209 4.15 27.97 25.54
CA PRO A 209 4.88 27.93 24.25
C PRO A 209 6.27 28.56 24.34
N LEU A 210 6.92 28.60 25.51
CA LEU A 210 8.11 29.43 25.72
C LEU A 210 9.42 28.67 25.50
N TYR A 211 9.63 27.59 26.24
CA TYR A 211 10.91 26.91 26.31
C TYR A 211 10.75 25.44 26.69
N GLY A 212 11.69 24.60 26.29
CA GLY A 212 11.80 23.25 26.80
C GLY A 212 13.23 22.76 26.73
N HIS A 213 13.61 21.90 27.65
CA HIS A 213 14.94 21.30 27.68
C HIS A 213 14.85 19.90 28.26
N VAL A 214 15.39 18.94 27.53
CA VAL A 214 15.54 17.56 27.96
C VAL A 214 17.00 17.17 27.76
N GLN A 215 17.63 16.72 28.84
CA GLN A 215 19.01 16.27 28.85
C GLN A 215 19.06 14.86 29.39
N THR A 216 19.77 13.99 28.66
CA THR A 216 20.06 12.61 29.04
C THR A 216 21.55 12.36 28.81
N GLU A 217 22.09 11.26 29.34
CA GLU A 217 23.50 10.92 29.13
C GLU A 217 23.89 10.83 27.63
N LYS A 218 22.97 10.37 26.78
CA LYS A 218 23.21 10.16 25.34
C LYS A 218 22.86 11.36 24.47
N GLY A 219 22.28 12.41 25.02
CA GLY A 219 21.90 13.56 24.21
C GLY A 219 21.13 14.66 24.93
N ASP A 220 21.12 15.81 24.26
CA ASP A 220 20.56 17.08 24.67
C ASP A 220 19.52 17.54 23.63
N ASN A 221 18.37 18.05 24.08
CA ASN A 221 17.32 18.51 23.20
C ASN A 221 16.65 19.74 23.80
N ARG A 222 16.74 20.85 23.08
CA ARG A 222 16.24 22.17 23.48
C ARG A 222 15.17 22.63 22.51
N TRP A 223 14.15 23.25 23.06
CA TRP A 223 13.10 23.92 22.33
C TRP A 223 13.04 25.39 22.76
N VAL A 224 12.99 26.27 21.78
CA VAL A 224 12.70 27.69 21.98
C VAL A 224 11.46 27.98 21.17
N LEU A 225 10.43 28.54 21.78
CA LEU A 225 9.13 28.76 21.13
C LEU A 225 8.60 27.49 20.41
N PRO A 226 8.41 26.35 21.11
CA PRO A 226 7.92 25.13 20.47
C PRO A 226 6.58 25.36 19.75
N PRO A 227 6.37 24.76 18.57
CA PRO A 227 7.22 23.76 17.90
C PRO A 227 8.28 24.35 16.95
N PHE A 228 8.44 25.68 16.89
CA PHE A 228 9.18 26.34 15.81
C PHE A 228 10.70 26.13 15.86
N PHE A 229 11.32 26.26 17.03
CA PHE A 229 12.76 26.11 17.17
C PHE A 229 13.10 24.90 18.04
N ARG A 230 13.83 23.96 17.46
CA ARG A 230 14.33 22.76 18.14
C ARG A 230 15.78 22.52 17.76
N PHE A 231 16.61 22.31 18.77
CA PHE A 231 18.02 21.97 18.63
C PHE A 231 18.26 20.69 19.41
N ALA A 232 18.65 19.62 18.73
CA ALA A 232 18.94 18.35 19.37
C ALA A 232 20.30 17.83 18.94
N GLU A 233 21.03 17.26 19.89
CA GLU A 233 22.36 16.70 19.69
C GLU A 233 22.49 15.45 20.53
N GLY A 234 22.94 14.35 19.95
CA GLY A 234 23.11 13.10 20.68
C GLY A 234 23.70 11.99 19.82
N GLY A 235 24.67 11.27 20.38
CA GLY A 235 25.46 10.29 19.63
C GLY A 235 26.14 10.93 18.42
N ASP A 236 25.87 10.38 17.24
CA ASP A 236 26.35 10.86 15.94
C ASP A 236 25.31 11.70 15.20
N GLN A 237 24.25 12.16 15.87
CA GLN A 237 23.15 12.90 15.24
C GLN A 237 23.00 14.31 15.82
N ARG A 238 22.97 15.29 14.92
CA ARG A 238 22.58 16.68 15.19
C ARG A 238 21.32 17.03 14.40
N ILE A 239 20.40 17.76 15.01
CA ILE A 239 19.12 18.18 14.43
C ILE A 239 18.89 19.66 14.74
N ILE A 240 18.52 20.43 13.73
CA ILE A 240 18.13 21.83 13.84
C ILE A 240 16.82 22.02 13.07
N ASN A 241 15.75 22.38 13.76
CA ASN A 241 14.52 22.86 13.14
C ASN A 241 14.37 24.33 13.53
N ALA A 242 14.40 25.25 12.57
CA ALA A 242 14.42 26.69 12.86
C ALA A 242 14.17 27.55 11.60
N PRO A 243 12.94 28.00 11.31
CA PRO A 243 11.67 27.65 11.94
C PRO A 243 11.05 26.39 11.32
N TRP A 244 10.50 25.50 12.13
CA TRP A 244 9.68 24.38 11.66
C TRP A 244 8.32 24.88 11.10
N PRO A 245 7.79 24.31 10.00
CA PRO A 245 8.33 23.22 9.20
C PRO A 245 9.30 23.65 8.08
N PHE A 246 9.52 24.96 7.90
CA PHE A 246 10.24 25.54 6.77
C PHE A 246 11.70 25.12 6.69
N ILE A 247 12.45 25.18 7.79
CA ILE A 247 13.87 24.80 7.81
C ILE A 247 14.07 23.62 8.75
N GLN A 248 14.52 22.49 8.19
CA GLN A 248 14.88 21.30 8.96
C GLN A 248 16.23 20.76 8.47
N LEU A 249 17.23 20.80 9.34
CA LEU A 249 18.58 20.36 9.09
C LEU A 249 18.89 19.19 10.03
N SER A 250 19.59 18.19 9.52
CA SER A 250 19.98 17.01 10.28
C SER A 250 21.32 16.53 9.72
N ASP A 251 22.29 16.29 10.59
CA ASP A 251 23.62 15.79 10.26
C ASP A 251 23.93 14.56 11.11
N GLY A 252 24.50 13.52 10.51
CA GLY A 252 24.70 12.23 11.18
C GLY A 252 24.17 11.05 10.40
N ARG A 253 23.67 10.03 11.13
CA ARG A 253 23.00 8.83 10.55
C ARG A 253 21.90 9.19 9.56
N VAL A 254 21.16 10.26 9.87
CA VAL A 254 20.17 10.83 8.98
C VAL A 254 20.65 12.21 8.58
N TYR A 255 21.00 12.34 7.30
CA TYR A 255 21.24 13.62 6.67
C TYR A 255 19.92 14.21 6.18
N LYS A 256 19.63 15.46 6.51
CA LYS A 256 18.43 16.18 6.08
C LYS A 256 18.75 17.65 5.81
N ARG A 257 18.21 18.17 4.73
CA ARG A 257 18.21 19.59 4.35
C ARG A 257 16.86 19.93 3.72
N TYR A 258 15.91 20.39 4.53
CA TYR A 258 14.60 20.81 4.05
C TYR A 258 14.50 22.33 4.11
N LEU A 259 14.09 22.90 2.99
CA LEU A 259 13.54 24.24 2.82
C LEU A 259 12.10 24.08 2.33
N TRP A 260 11.21 23.64 3.22
CA TRP A 260 9.82 23.38 2.88
C TRP A 260 9.09 24.70 2.61
N PRO A 261 8.19 24.79 1.61
CA PRO A 261 7.78 23.74 0.67
C PRO A 261 8.64 23.67 -0.61
N LEU A 262 9.67 24.50 -0.75
CA LEU A 262 10.40 24.68 -2.01
C LEU A 262 11.27 23.48 -2.39
N TYR A 263 12.04 22.95 -1.44
CA TYR A 263 12.97 21.86 -1.68
C TYR A 263 13.23 21.07 -0.41
N GLY A 264 13.52 19.78 -0.54
CA GLY A 264 14.12 19.07 0.56
C GLY A 264 14.79 17.79 0.15
N LYS A 265 15.95 17.50 0.76
CA LYS A 265 16.70 16.25 0.60
C LYS A 265 16.86 15.55 1.95
N LYS A 266 16.60 14.25 1.97
CA LYS A 266 16.80 13.37 3.12
C LYS A 266 17.51 12.11 2.66
N GLN A 267 18.59 11.76 3.36
CA GLN A 267 19.30 10.50 3.18
C GLN A 267 19.33 9.76 4.52
N ALA A 268 18.90 8.50 4.51
CA ALA A 268 18.86 7.64 5.67
C ALA A 268 19.17 6.20 5.25
N GLY A 269 20.33 5.68 5.69
CA GLY A 269 20.83 4.39 5.22
C GLY A 269 20.98 4.38 3.70
N SER A 270 20.41 3.36 3.06
CA SER A 270 20.45 3.15 1.60
C SER A 270 19.36 3.91 0.83
N THR A 271 18.58 4.77 1.51
CA THR A 271 17.48 5.51 0.87
C THR A 271 17.77 7.00 0.84
N THR A 272 17.70 7.58 -0.36
CA THR A 272 17.72 9.02 -0.60
C THR A 272 16.38 9.47 -1.16
N ARG A 273 15.80 10.54 -0.59
CA ARG A 273 14.55 11.15 -1.04
C ARG A 273 14.70 12.65 -1.21
N GLN A 274 14.19 13.16 -2.30
CA GLN A 274 14.17 14.58 -2.63
C GLN A 274 12.76 15.01 -3.02
N PHE A 275 12.45 16.28 -2.79
CA PHE A 275 11.25 16.92 -3.32
C PHE A 275 11.57 18.32 -3.82
N TRP A 276 10.82 18.77 -4.82
CA TRP A 276 10.77 20.15 -5.27
C TRP A 276 9.31 20.58 -5.31
N LEU A 277 9.01 21.77 -4.80
CA LEU A 277 7.66 22.33 -4.74
C LEU A 277 6.66 21.35 -4.14
N TRP A 278 6.87 20.97 -2.88
CA TRP A 278 6.01 20.03 -2.17
C TRP A 278 4.53 20.42 -2.32
N PRO A 279 3.61 19.49 -2.68
CA PRO A 279 3.78 18.05 -2.87
C PRO A 279 3.94 17.62 -4.36
N VAL A 280 4.36 18.52 -5.25
CA VAL A 280 4.32 18.34 -6.71
C VAL A 280 5.38 17.37 -7.21
N ILE A 281 6.67 17.65 -6.98
CA ILE A 281 7.77 16.86 -7.55
C ILE A 281 8.49 16.08 -6.46
N TRP A 282 8.67 14.78 -6.69
CA TRP A 282 9.37 13.86 -5.80
C TRP A 282 10.34 13.01 -6.58
N ASP A 283 11.50 12.78 -5.97
CA ASP A 283 12.50 11.83 -6.42
C ASP A 283 12.92 10.94 -5.26
N SER A 284 13.10 9.66 -5.52
CA SER A 284 13.61 8.73 -4.52
C SER A 284 14.47 7.66 -5.14
N LYS A 285 15.63 7.43 -4.53
CA LYS A 285 16.55 6.36 -4.84
C LYS A 285 16.70 5.44 -3.63
N THR A 286 16.54 4.15 -3.85
CA THR A 286 16.71 3.11 -2.82
C THR A 286 17.71 2.08 -3.33
N GLU A 287 18.81 1.94 -2.61
CA GLU A 287 19.83 0.91 -2.88
C GLU A 287 19.47 -0.35 -2.07
N LEU A 288 19.30 -1.45 -2.78
CA LEU A 288 19.11 -2.82 -2.27
C LEU A 288 20.40 -3.61 -2.52
N ASN A 289 20.49 -4.83 -2.01
CA ASN A 289 21.72 -5.63 -2.09
C ASN A 289 22.16 -5.90 -3.53
N ASP A 290 21.21 -6.27 -4.40
CA ASP A 290 21.40 -6.67 -5.79
C ASP A 290 20.84 -5.67 -6.81
N ARG A 291 20.11 -4.64 -6.34
CA ARG A 291 19.33 -3.74 -7.18
C ARG A 291 19.34 -2.30 -6.70
N THR A 292 19.11 -1.38 -7.63
CA THR A 292 18.78 0.02 -7.33
C THR A 292 17.40 0.33 -7.88
N GLN A 293 16.54 0.88 -7.03
CA GLN A 293 15.22 1.38 -7.41
C GLN A 293 15.21 2.91 -7.41
N GLU A 294 14.86 3.47 -8.56
CA GLU A 294 14.68 4.91 -8.76
C GLU A 294 13.20 5.20 -9.04
N ARG A 295 12.64 6.20 -8.36
CA ARG A 295 11.26 6.65 -8.59
C ARG A 295 11.22 8.15 -8.71
N PHE A 296 10.53 8.61 -9.73
CA PHE A 296 10.31 10.03 -9.98
C PHE A 296 8.81 10.27 -10.19
N ASN A 297 8.28 11.31 -9.57
CA ASN A 297 6.84 11.57 -9.59
C ASN A 297 6.57 13.07 -9.65
N VAL A 298 5.68 13.46 -10.56
CA VAL A 298 5.08 14.79 -10.67
C VAL A 298 3.57 14.62 -10.49
N MET A 299 3.09 14.85 -9.27
CA MET A 299 1.70 14.57 -8.92
C MET A 299 0.70 15.43 -9.70
N PRO A 300 -0.46 14.87 -10.11
CA PRO A 300 -0.74 13.44 -10.33
C PRO A 300 -0.35 12.96 -11.75
N PHE A 301 0.24 13.84 -12.57
CA PHE A 301 0.34 13.68 -14.02
C PHE A 301 1.43 12.73 -14.49
N PHE A 302 2.56 12.62 -13.80
CA PHE A 302 3.66 11.78 -14.23
C PHE A 302 4.21 10.93 -13.11
N TYR A 303 4.38 9.63 -13.36
CA TYR A 303 5.07 8.72 -12.46
C TYR A 303 6.04 7.88 -13.27
N SER A 304 7.25 7.69 -12.75
CA SER A 304 8.28 6.83 -13.32
C SER A 304 8.92 5.99 -12.23
N GLU A 305 9.18 4.73 -12.52
CA GLU A 305 9.90 3.81 -11.65
C GLU A 305 10.81 2.92 -12.49
N LYS A 306 12.08 2.85 -12.11
CA LYS A 306 13.11 2.06 -12.77
C LYS A 306 13.83 1.20 -11.74
N GLU A 307 14.06 -0.06 -12.09
CA GLU A 307 14.82 -1.01 -11.28
C GLU A 307 15.99 -1.54 -12.12
N VAL A 308 17.20 -1.42 -11.58
CA VAL A 308 18.45 -1.75 -12.28
C VAL A 308 19.27 -2.71 -11.42
N LEU A 309 19.87 -3.73 -12.04
CA LEU A 309 20.80 -4.65 -11.36
C LEU A 309 22.12 -3.93 -11.03
N THR A 310 22.56 -4.08 -9.79
CA THR A 310 23.85 -3.55 -9.31
C THR A 310 24.92 -4.62 -9.15
N GLN A 311 24.55 -5.91 -9.22
CA GLN A 311 25.46 -7.04 -9.22
C GLN A 311 25.14 -7.99 -10.38
N THR A 312 26.14 -8.73 -10.85
CA THR A 312 25.96 -9.77 -11.87
C THR A 312 25.15 -10.91 -11.26
N ASP A 313 23.98 -11.20 -11.82
CA ASP A 313 23.15 -12.35 -11.47
C ASP A 313 22.97 -13.21 -12.74
N GLY A 314 23.66 -14.35 -12.79
CA GLY A 314 23.69 -15.19 -13.99
C GLY A 314 24.27 -14.49 -15.23
N ASP A 315 23.51 -14.49 -16.33
CA ASP A 315 23.86 -13.88 -17.62
C ASP A 315 23.58 -12.36 -17.68
N ALA A 316 22.92 -11.79 -16.67
CA ALA A 316 22.50 -10.39 -16.67
C ALA A 316 23.66 -9.44 -16.30
N GLN A 317 23.86 -8.40 -17.09
CA GLN A 317 24.96 -7.44 -16.89
C GLN A 317 24.59 -6.35 -15.89
N VAL A 318 25.58 -5.90 -15.10
CA VAL A 318 25.43 -4.74 -14.22
C VAL A 318 24.97 -3.52 -15.02
N GLY A 319 23.88 -2.89 -14.59
CA GLY A 319 23.25 -1.78 -15.32
C GLY A 319 22.05 -2.17 -16.18
N GLU A 320 21.74 -3.45 -16.31
CA GLU A 320 20.55 -3.92 -17.02
C GLU A 320 19.27 -3.56 -16.25
N ALA A 321 18.31 -2.97 -16.96
CA ALA A 321 17.03 -2.56 -16.39
C ALA A 321 16.10 -3.78 -16.30
N VAL A 322 15.93 -4.30 -15.09
CA VAL A 322 14.99 -5.40 -14.79
C VAL A 322 13.56 -4.96 -15.04
N SER A 323 13.23 -3.75 -14.59
CA SER A 323 11.91 -3.17 -14.79
C SER A 323 12.00 -1.67 -15.07
N ASN A 324 11.12 -1.21 -15.94
CA ASN A 324 10.97 0.21 -16.25
C ASN A 324 9.50 0.52 -16.51
N TYR A 325 8.94 1.39 -15.70
CA TYR A 325 7.55 1.78 -15.75
C TYR A 325 7.43 3.29 -15.80
N TRP A 326 6.56 3.80 -16.65
CA TRP A 326 6.14 5.19 -16.59
C TRP A 326 4.66 5.35 -16.92
N LYS A 327 4.05 6.40 -16.37
CA LYS A 327 2.65 6.75 -16.57
C LYS A 327 2.53 8.25 -16.74
N ILE A 328 1.83 8.66 -17.79
CA ILE A 328 1.34 10.02 -18.00
C ILE A 328 -0.16 9.95 -17.74
N TRP A 329 -0.59 10.18 -16.50
CA TRP A 329 -2.00 10.07 -16.13
C TRP A 329 -2.79 11.29 -16.64
N PRO A 330 -4.02 11.10 -17.17
CA PRO A 330 -4.74 9.84 -17.41
C PRO A 330 -4.51 9.23 -18.81
N LEU A 331 -3.53 9.74 -19.55
CA LEU A 331 -3.40 9.54 -21.00
C LEU A 331 -2.80 8.20 -21.41
N MET A 332 -1.76 7.72 -20.73
CA MET A 332 -1.06 6.51 -21.14
C MET A 332 -0.13 5.97 -20.06
N SER A 333 0.20 4.68 -20.18
CA SER A 333 1.17 4.00 -19.33
C SER A 333 2.01 3.04 -20.15
N TRP A 334 3.26 2.85 -19.75
CA TRP A 334 4.14 1.82 -20.28
C TRP A 334 4.83 1.09 -19.14
N ASP A 335 4.90 -0.24 -19.25
CA ASP A 335 5.57 -1.13 -18.31
C ASP A 335 6.44 -2.08 -19.12
N ARG A 336 7.72 -2.19 -18.76
CA ARG A 336 8.63 -3.21 -19.27
C ARG A 336 9.19 -4.00 -18.11
N ARG A 337 9.16 -5.33 -18.24
CA ARG A 337 9.75 -6.28 -17.30
C ARG A 337 10.49 -7.35 -18.08
N GLU A 338 11.79 -7.43 -17.86
CA GLU A 338 12.68 -8.32 -18.58
C GLU A 338 12.49 -8.13 -20.11
N GLU A 339 11.99 -9.16 -20.80
CA GLU A 339 11.75 -9.17 -22.25
C GLU A 339 10.32 -8.75 -22.64
N SER A 340 9.40 -8.67 -21.68
CA SER A 340 8.01 -8.28 -21.93
C SER A 340 7.81 -6.78 -21.79
N SER A 341 7.04 -6.18 -22.70
CA SER A 341 6.61 -4.78 -22.57
C SER A 341 5.13 -4.59 -22.92
N ARG A 342 4.51 -3.65 -22.21
CA ARG A 342 3.09 -3.33 -22.32
C ARG A 342 2.91 -1.82 -22.38
N PHE A 343 2.33 -1.34 -23.47
CA PHE A 343 1.85 0.02 -23.60
C PHE A 343 0.32 0.05 -23.53
N ARG A 344 -0.24 1.08 -22.88
CA ARG A 344 -1.68 1.37 -22.89
C ARG A 344 -1.95 2.83 -23.17
N LEU A 345 -2.93 3.08 -24.03
CA LEU A 345 -3.56 4.37 -24.24
C LEU A 345 -4.86 4.44 -23.44
N LEU A 346 -4.99 5.52 -22.69
CA LEU A 346 -6.00 5.82 -21.67
C LEU A 346 -5.85 4.92 -20.44
N ASP A 347 -5.24 5.43 -19.37
CA ASP A 347 -5.14 4.77 -18.06
C ASP A 347 -5.66 5.73 -16.99
N LEU A 348 -6.94 5.58 -16.66
CA LEU A 348 -7.68 6.51 -15.81
C LEU A 348 -7.35 6.39 -14.32
N TRP A 349 -6.61 5.35 -13.91
CA TRP A 349 -6.28 5.14 -12.50
C TRP A 349 -4.92 5.79 -12.16
N PRO A 350 -4.85 6.69 -11.15
CA PRO A 350 -3.63 7.43 -10.87
C PRO A 350 -2.54 6.58 -10.21
N MET A 351 -2.90 5.48 -9.54
CA MET A 351 -1.90 4.60 -8.92
C MET A 351 -1.36 3.58 -9.94
N ARG A 352 -0.17 3.03 -9.64
CA ARG A 352 0.40 1.92 -10.40
C ARG A 352 -0.33 0.62 -10.04
N GLU A 353 -0.78 -0.11 -11.07
CA GLU A 353 -1.14 -1.53 -11.03
C GLU A 353 -1.94 -1.98 -9.80
N THR A 354 -3.12 -1.41 -9.59
CA THR A 354 -4.03 -1.93 -8.58
C THR A 354 -4.76 -3.14 -9.15
N ASP A 355 -4.52 -4.33 -8.61
CA ASP A 355 -5.03 -5.62 -9.11
C ASP A 355 -6.54 -5.58 -9.48
N GLY A 356 -7.40 -5.09 -8.58
CA GLY A 356 -8.83 -4.99 -8.85
C GLY A 356 -9.21 -3.98 -9.95
N VAL A 357 -8.41 -2.94 -10.16
CA VAL A 357 -8.58 -2.00 -11.28
C VAL A 357 -8.16 -2.66 -12.59
N GLU A 358 -6.98 -3.29 -12.60
CA GLU A 358 -6.44 -4.01 -13.76
C GLU A 358 -7.40 -5.09 -14.25
N ARG A 359 -8.07 -5.79 -13.32
CA ARG A 359 -9.07 -6.81 -13.66
C ARG A 359 -10.41 -6.22 -14.07
N ASN A 360 -10.97 -5.27 -13.34
CA ASN A 360 -12.39 -4.91 -13.54
C ASN A 360 -12.61 -3.67 -14.41
N TRP A 361 -11.69 -2.71 -14.40
CA TRP A 361 -11.92 -1.38 -14.97
C TRP A 361 -10.97 -1.01 -16.10
N ALA A 362 -9.68 -1.35 -15.99
CA ALA A 362 -8.68 -1.01 -16.99
C ALA A 362 -9.03 -1.47 -18.42
N PRO A 363 -9.58 -2.68 -18.62
CA PRO A 363 -9.99 -3.13 -19.95
C PRO A 363 -11.16 -2.32 -20.54
N LEU A 364 -11.99 -1.69 -19.71
CA LEU A 364 -13.15 -0.91 -20.17
C LEU A 364 -12.76 0.45 -20.71
N TRP A 365 -11.67 1.05 -20.23
CA TRP A 365 -11.21 2.37 -20.70
C TRP A 365 -10.00 2.31 -21.62
N THR A 366 -9.25 1.20 -21.67
CA THR A 366 -8.05 1.12 -22.51
C THR A 366 -8.44 1.10 -23.99
N LEU A 367 -8.15 2.19 -24.71
CA LEU A 367 -8.51 2.34 -26.11
C LEU A 367 -7.52 1.64 -27.04
N TYR A 368 -6.24 1.59 -26.64
CA TYR A 368 -5.21 0.89 -27.39
C TYR A 368 -4.23 0.23 -26.43
N SER A 369 -3.82 -1.00 -26.76
CA SER A 369 -2.75 -1.69 -26.07
C SER A 369 -1.77 -2.29 -27.06
N ARG A 370 -0.47 -2.18 -26.75
CA ARG A 370 0.59 -2.92 -27.43
C ARG A 370 1.26 -3.81 -26.42
N LEU A 371 1.29 -5.10 -26.70
CA LEU A 371 1.99 -6.10 -25.91
C LEU A 371 3.11 -6.67 -26.77
N GLU A 372 4.29 -6.75 -26.20
CA GLU A 372 5.47 -7.29 -26.83
C GLU A 372 6.07 -8.32 -25.88
N ASN A 373 6.21 -9.55 -26.37
CA ASN A 373 6.81 -10.68 -25.68
C ASN A 373 7.88 -11.29 -26.61
N ASP A 374 8.71 -12.20 -26.11
CA ASP A 374 9.82 -12.79 -26.88
C ASP A 374 9.40 -13.24 -28.29
N GLY A 375 9.84 -12.49 -29.31
CA GLY A 375 9.56 -12.72 -30.73
C GLY A 375 8.17 -12.32 -31.27
N GLY A 376 7.26 -11.81 -30.44
CA GLY A 376 5.87 -11.53 -30.80
C GLY A 376 5.36 -10.14 -30.37
N VAL A 377 4.62 -9.47 -31.26
CA VAL A 377 3.98 -8.18 -31.00
C VAL A 377 2.48 -8.26 -31.28
N GLN A 378 1.68 -7.88 -30.29
CA GLN A 378 0.24 -7.79 -30.39
C GLN A 378 -0.23 -6.34 -30.21
N HIS A 379 -1.03 -5.87 -31.16
CA HIS A 379 -1.71 -4.58 -31.11
C HIS A 379 -3.21 -4.82 -31.00
N ARG A 380 -3.87 -4.08 -30.10
CA ARG A 380 -5.32 -4.09 -29.96
C ARG A 380 -5.83 -2.66 -29.87
N LEU A 381 -6.81 -2.33 -30.71
CA LEU A 381 -7.42 -1.01 -30.81
C LEU A 381 -8.95 -1.13 -30.64
N LEU A 382 -9.52 -0.20 -29.87
CA LEU A 382 -10.94 -0.07 -29.57
C LEU A 382 -11.57 -1.42 -29.19
N TRP A 383 -10.98 -2.09 -28.20
CA TRP A 383 -11.48 -3.36 -27.66
C TRP A 383 -11.61 -4.49 -28.69
N GLY A 384 -10.65 -4.59 -29.62
CA GLY A 384 -10.61 -5.65 -30.63
C GLY A 384 -11.40 -5.34 -31.90
N ILE A 385 -11.81 -4.08 -32.12
CA ILE A 385 -12.28 -3.65 -33.45
C ILE A 385 -11.15 -3.79 -34.48
N TYR A 386 -9.92 -3.50 -34.07
CA TYR A 386 -8.73 -3.88 -34.83
C TYR A 386 -7.77 -4.61 -33.91
N GLU A 387 -7.31 -5.76 -34.35
CA GLU A 387 -6.31 -6.57 -33.66
C GLU A 387 -5.27 -7.04 -34.67
N GLN A 388 -4.02 -6.96 -34.29
CA GLN A 388 -2.90 -7.41 -35.12
C GLN A 388 -1.93 -8.17 -34.23
N GLU A 389 -1.57 -9.37 -34.67
CA GLU A 389 -0.59 -10.22 -34.03
C GLU A 389 0.53 -10.50 -35.05
N LYS A 390 1.77 -10.34 -34.61
CA LYS A 390 2.94 -10.58 -35.43
C LYS A 390 3.93 -11.39 -34.62
N ASP A 391 4.12 -12.64 -35.02
CA ASP A 391 5.13 -13.53 -34.47
C ASP A 391 6.22 -13.79 -35.52
N ILE A 392 7.26 -14.51 -35.13
CA ILE A 392 8.32 -14.98 -36.05
C ILE A 392 7.67 -15.80 -37.19
N GLY A 393 7.76 -15.30 -38.43
CA GLY A 393 7.23 -15.97 -39.63
C GLY A 393 5.71 -15.88 -39.83
N ASN A 394 4.94 -15.37 -38.86
CA ASN A 394 3.48 -15.30 -38.91
C ASN A 394 2.98 -13.87 -38.66
N SER A 395 2.02 -13.42 -39.47
CA SER A 395 1.32 -12.17 -39.23
C SER A 395 -0.17 -12.35 -39.45
N GLU A 396 -0.94 -11.94 -38.45
CA GLU A 396 -2.39 -12.02 -38.45
C GLU A 396 -2.96 -10.64 -38.14
N TRP A 397 -4.01 -10.24 -38.86
CA TRP A 397 -4.82 -9.11 -38.45
C TRP A 397 -6.30 -9.46 -38.56
N SER A 398 -7.08 -8.87 -37.67
CA SER A 398 -8.53 -8.98 -37.66
C SER A 398 -9.18 -7.61 -37.51
N LEU A 399 -10.31 -7.44 -38.20
CA LEU A 399 -11.12 -6.24 -38.17
C LEU A 399 -12.55 -6.60 -37.76
N LEU A 400 -13.20 -5.68 -37.06
CA LEU A 400 -14.57 -5.78 -36.57
C LEU A 400 -14.80 -7.12 -35.85
N LYS A 401 -13.88 -7.46 -34.93
CA LYS A 401 -13.97 -8.65 -34.08
C LYS A 401 -14.05 -9.96 -34.88
N GLY A 402 -13.28 -10.04 -35.95
CA GLY A 402 -13.11 -11.25 -36.77
C GLY A 402 -14.02 -11.38 -37.99
N LEU A 403 -14.84 -10.36 -38.29
CA LEU A 403 -15.61 -10.32 -39.55
C LEU A 403 -14.69 -10.30 -40.77
N VAL A 404 -13.57 -9.59 -40.67
CA VAL A 404 -12.48 -9.65 -41.63
C VAL A 404 -11.25 -10.16 -40.91
N LYS A 405 -10.61 -11.19 -41.44
CA LYS A 405 -9.40 -11.75 -40.86
C LYS A 405 -8.43 -12.13 -41.97
N TYR A 406 -7.17 -11.77 -41.81
CA TYR A 406 -6.11 -12.12 -42.73
C TYR A 406 -4.98 -12.75 -41.94
N LYS A 407 -4.51 -13.90 -42.41
CA LYS A 407 -3.40 -14.63 -41.80
C LYS A 407 -2.38 -14.94 -42.87
N LYS A 408 -1.15 -14.46 -42.66
CA LYS A 408 0.02 -14.75 -43.46
C LYS A 408 0.96 -15.63 -42.64
N THR A 409 1.36 -16.74 -43.24
CA THR A 409 2.34 -17.69 -42.69
C THR A 409 3.44 -17.87 -43.72
N GLU A 410 4.56 -18.49 -43.34
CA GLU A 410 5.64 -18.83 -44.29
C GLU A 410 5.16 -19.70 -45.46
N ARG A 411 4.11 -20.51 -45.25
CA ARG A 411 3.58 -21.47 -46.22
C ARG A 411 2.45 -20.94 -47.11
N GLY A 412 1.97 -19.71 -46.86
CA GLY A 412 0.87 -19.14 -47.64
C GLY A 412 0.06 -18.08 -46.89
N SER A 413 -0.95 -17.53 -47.56
CA SER A 413 -1.88 -16.55 -47.01
C SER A 413 -3.32 -17.05 -47.05
N SER A 414 -4.09 -16.75 -46.02
CA SER A 414 -5.51 -17.02 -45.97
C SER A 414 -6.27 -15.77 -45.55
N PHE A 415 -7.38 -15.53 -46.22
CA PHE A 415 -8.29 -14.42 -45.99
C PHE A 415 -9.64 -14.97 -45.55
N ARG A 416 -10.32 -14.27 -44.65
CA ARG A 416 -11.66 -14.63 -44.19
C ARG A 416 -12.51 -13.37 -44.17
N LEU A 417 -13.67 -13.45 -44.82
CA LEU A 417 -14.67 -12.39 -44.87
C LEU A 417 -16.03 -12.98 -44.47
N LEU A 418 -16.72 -12.37 -43.51
CA LEU A 418 -18.01 -12.84 -43.01
C LEU A 418 -18.01 -14.33 -42.65
N PHE A 419 -16.93 -14.79 -41.99
CA PHE A 419 -16.70 -16.19 -41.63
C PHE A 419 -16.45 -17.17 -42.79
N ILE A 420 -16.47 -16.71 -44.04
CA ILE A 420 -16.12 -17.50 -45.24
C ILE A 420 -14.61 -17.39 -45.49
N ARG A 421 -13.91 -18.53 -45.64
CA ARG A 421 -12.45 -18.59 -45.83
C ARG A 421 -12.09 -18.68 -47.31
N PHE A 422 -11.12 -17.88 -47.73
CA PHE A 422 -10.55 -17.81 -49.08
C PHE A 422 -9.02 -17.94 -48.98
N GLY A 423 -8.39 -18.75 -49.85
CA GLY A 423 -6.93 -18.88 -49.94
C GLY A 423 -6.40 -20.30 -49.78
N ASN A 424 -5.20 -20.54 -50.31
CA ASN A 424 -4.53 -21.85 -50.28
C ASN A 424 -3.98 -22.15 -48.89
N SER A 425 -4.67 -23.05 -48.18
CA SER A 425 -4.08 -23.86 -47.14
C SER A 425 -3.94 -25.25 -47.75
N GLU A 426 -2.74 -25.63 -48.19
CA GLU A 426 -2.49 -27.06 -48.38
C GLU A 426 -2.67 -27.73 -47.00
N LYS A 427 -3.29 -28.92 -47.04
CA LYS A 427 -3.77 -29.67 -45.87
C LYS A 427 -2.68 -29.97 -44.86
#